data_AF-A0A135VED9-F1
#
_entry.id   AF-A0A135VED9-F1
#
_cell.length_a   1.000
_cell.length_b   1.000
_cell.length_c   1.000
_cell.angle_alpha   90.00
_cell.angle_beta   90.00
_cell.angle_gamma   90.00
#
_symmetry.space_group_name_H-M   'P 1'
#
loop_
_entity.id
_entity.type
_entity.pdbx_description
1 polymer ?
#
loop_
_entity_poly.entity_id
_entity_poly.type
_entity_poly.pdbx_seq_one_letter_code
_entity_poly.pdbx_strand_id
1 'polypeptide(L)'
;MKLPLTASRVDLGQAMTAVLQVLKNKPSMSIAGISKATGIDRRTVGKAVDLILNVQKNLVTQKIEKEKVGKAWVISLKKKTSDLIGTAKGKIRR
;
A
#
# COMPACT_ATOMS: atom_id res chain seq x y z
N MET A 1 23.97 -28.92 -19.03
CA MET A 1 22.80 -28.42 -18.27
C MET A 1 22.72 -26.92 -18.44
N LYS A 2 21.72 -26.41 -19.18
CA LYS A 2 21.50 -24.97 -19.33
C LYS A 2 20.77 -24.47 -18.08
N LEU A 3 21.45 -23.66 -17.27
CA LEU A 3 20.79 -22.77 -16.33
C LEU A 3 20.33 -21.53 -17.11
N PRO A 4 19.03 -21.30 -17.22
CA PRO A 4 18.48 -19.98 -17.03
C PRO A 4 17.72 -20.03 -15.71
N LEU A 5 17.71 -19.01 -14.88
CA LEU A 5 16.91 -17.83 -15.10
C LEU A 5 17.55 -16.72 -14.27
N THR A 6 18.14 -15.74 -14.93
CA THR A 6 18.23 -14.39 -14.35
C THR A 6 16.80 -13.98 -14.04
N ALA A 7 16.37 -14.17 -12.79
CA ALA A 7 15.13 -13.62 -12.29
C ALA A 7 15.17 -12.12 -12.61
N SER A 8 14.33 -11.68 -13.55
CA SER A 8 14.18 -10.27 -13.86
C SER A 8 13.94 -9.56 -12.55
N ARG A 9 14.84 -8.64 -12.18
CA ARG A 9 14.72 -7.89 -10.93
C ARG A 9 13.53 -6.96 -11.07
N VAL A 10 12.35 -7.44 -10.68
CA VAL A 10 11.14 -6.62 -10.63
C VAL A 10 11.36 -5.59 -9.54
N ASP A 11 11.22 -4.32 -9.91
CA ASP A 11 11.29 -3.23 -8.95
C ASP A 11 10.16 -3.36 -7.91
N LEU A 12 10.45 -3.05 -6.65
CA LEU A 12 9.47 -3.23 -5.57
C LEU A 12 8.24 -2.33 -5.78
N GLY A 13 8.41 -1.13 -6.33
CA GLY A 13 7.31 -0.23 -6.68
C GLY A 13 6.42 -0.83 -7.77
N GLN A 14 7.02 -1.41 -8.82
CA GLN A 14 6.27 -2.13 -9.86
C GLN A 14 5.51 -3.33 -9.28
N ALA A 15 6.11 -4.07 -8.36
CA ALA A 15 5.45 -5.18 -7.68
C ALA A 15 4.24 -4.72 -6.85
N MET A 16 4.35 -3.60 -6.11
CA MET A 16 3.23 -3.03 -5.37
C MET A 16 2.08 -2.63 -6.30
N THR A 17 2.37 -1.94 -7.40
CA THR A 17 1.36 -1.55 -8.39
C THR A 17 0.65 -2.77 -8.97
N ALA A 18 1.40 -3.81 -9.34
CA ALA A 18 0.83 -5.05 -9.88
C ALA A 18 -0.07 -5.75 -8.86
N VAL A 19 0.37 -5.86 -7.59
CA VAL A 19 -0.43 -6.44 -6.50
C VAL A 19 -1.76 -5.69 -6.33
N LEU A 20 -1.72 -4.35 -6.25
CA LEU A 20 -2.93 -3.53 -6.09
C LEU A 20 -3.87 -3.64 -7.29
N GLN A 21 -3.32 -3.70 -8.51
CA GLN A 21 -4.12 -3.85 -9.73
C GLN A 21 -4.83 -5.20 -9.78
N VAL A 22 -4.16 -6.28 -9.38
CA VAL A 22 -4.77 -7.60 -9.28
C VAL A 22 -5.88 -7.62 -8.23
N LEU A 23 -5.63 -7.04 -7.05
CA LEU A 23 -6.62 -6.98 -5.97
C LEU A 23 -7.81 -6.07 -6.30
N LYS A 24 -7.63 -5.03 -7.12
CA LYS A 24 -8.73 -4.21 -7.63
C LYS A 24 -9.75 -5.02 -8.43
N ASN A 25 -9.27 -6.00 -9.21
CA ASN A 25 -10.13 -6.86 -10.05
C ASN A 25 -10.65 -8.09 -9.29
N LYS A 26 -9.83 -8.64 -8.38
CA LYS A 26 -10.16 -9.80 -7.55
C LYS A 26 -9.84 -9.46 -6.08
N PRO A 27 -10.84 -8.99 -5.30
CA PRO A 27 -10.61 -8.40 -3.97
C PRO A 27 -9.94 -9.30 -2.94
N SER A 28 -9.98 -10.62 -3.12
CA SER A 28 -9.38 -11.58 -2.22
C SER A 28 -8.59 -12.63 -2.99
N MET A 29 -7.32 -12.79 -2.63
CA MET A 29 -6.42 -13.75 -3.26
C MET A 29 -5.25 -14.09 -2.34
N SER A 30 -4.77 -15.33 -2.40
CA SER A 30 -3.55 -15.73 -1.68
C SER A 30 -2.29 -15.16 -2.35
N ILE A 31 -1.18 -15.08 -1.62
CA ILE A 31 0.14 -14.70 -2.17
C ILE A 31 0.50 -15.57 -3.38
N ALA A 32 0.22 -16.87 -3.31
CA ALA A 32 0.45 -17.78 -4.42
C ALA A 32 -0.45 -17.47 -5.64
N GLY A 33 -1.70 -17.10 -5.41
CA GLY A 33 -2.61 -16.67 -6.48
C GLY A 33 -2.14 -15.36 -7.14
N ILE A 34 -1.71 -14.38 -6.33
CA ILE A 34 -1.20 -13.10 -6.84
C ILE A 34 0.08 -13.32 -7.63
N SER A 35 1.01 -14.12 -7.12
CA SER A 35 2.24 -14.51 -7.81
C SER A 35 1.96 -15.16 -9.17
N LYS A 36 0.97 -16.06 -9.25
CA LYS A 36 0.55 -16.65 -10.54
C LYS A 36 -0.07 -15.62 -11.48
N ALA A 37 -0.88 -14.70 -10.96
CA ALA A 37 -1.57 -13.69 -11.76
C ALA A 37 -0.61 -12.60 -12.31
N THR A 38 0.45 -12.28 -11.58
CA THR A 38 1.42 -11.22 -11.96
C THR A 38 2.71 -11.76 -12.57
N GLY A 39 3.00 -13.06 -12.42
CA GLY A 39 4.29 -13.66 -12.78
C GLY A 39 5.44 -13.25 -11.85
N ILE A 40 5.16 -12.52 -10.78
CA ILE A 40 6.16 -12.08 -9.79
C ILE A 40 6.38 -13.20 -8.78
N ASP A 41 7.63 -13.40 -8.35
CA ASP A 41 7.94 -14.42 -7.36
C ASP A 41 7.25 -14.15 -6.01
N ARG A 42 6.93 -15.22 -5.28
CA ARG A 42 6.16 -15.15 -4.03
C ARG A 42 6.84 -14.31 -2.95
N ARG A 43 8.18 -14.27 -2.90
CA ARG A 43 8.92 -13.50 -1.90
C ARG A 43 8.78 -12.01 -2.17
N THR A 44 8.88 -11.59 -3.44
CA THR A 44 8.67 -10.20 -3.84
C THR A 44 7.22 -9.77 -3.65
N VAL A 45 6.25 -10.64 -3.97
CA VAL A 45 4.84 -10.38 -3.65
C VAL A 45 4.64 -10.20 -2.14
N GLY A 46 5.23 -11.07 -1.32
CA GLY A 46 5.16 -10.95 0.15
C GLY A 46 5.69 -9.60 0.64
N LYS A 47 6.89 -9.21 0.21
CA LYS A 47 7.47 -7.90 0.54
C LYS A 47 6.59 -6.72 0.09
N ALA A 48 6.01 -6.81 -1.11
CA ALA A 48 5.14 -5.76 -1.61
C ALA A 48 3.86 -5.63 -0.77
N VAL A 49 3.25 -6.77 -0.39
CA VAL A 49 2.08 -6.79 0.51
C VAL A 49 2.43 -6.21 1.87
N ASP A 50 3.55 -6.61 2.48
CA ASP A 50 4.00 -6.08 3.78
C ASP A 50 4.20 -4.57 3.74
N LEU A 51 4.79 -4.06 2.66
CA LEU A 51 5.00 -2.62 2.47
C LEU A 51 3.67 -1.88 2.29
N ILE A 52 2.72 -2.44 1.52
CA ILE A 52 1.37 -1.88 1.37
C ILE A 52 0.68 -1.80 2.73
N LEU A 53 0.72 -2.87 3.53
CA LEU A 53 0.11 -2.91 4.87
C LEU A 53 0.73 -1.88 5.81
N ASN A 54 2.06 -1.73 5.78
CA ASN A 54 2.75 -0.71 6.57
C ASN A 54 2.36 0.71 6.15
N VAL A 55 2.27 0.97 4.84
CA VAL A 55 1.79 2.26 4.32
C VAL A 55 0.35 2.52 4.76
N GLN A 56 -0.54 1.53 4.65
CA GLN A 56 -1.93 1.65 5.12
C GLN A 56 -1.99 1.98 6.61
N LYS A 57 -1.25 1.26 7.45
CA LYS A 57 -1.22 1.50 8.91
C LYS A 57 -0.82 2.94 9.24
N ASN A 58 0.18 3.49 8.56
CA ASN A 58 0.63 4.86 8.78
C ASN A 58 -0.38 5.88 8.23
N LEU A 59 -0.96 5.62 7.05
CA LEU A 59 -1.91 6.52 6.41
C LEU A 59 -3.32 6.49 7.02
N VAL A 60 -3.61 5.57 7.94
CA VAL A 60 -4.84 5.60 8.75
C VAL A 60 -4.82 6.80 9.69
N THR A 61 -3.69 7.09 10.31
CA THR A 61 -3.57 8.15 11.34
C THR A 61 -2.93 9.43 10.82
N GLN A 62 -2.25 9.36 9.67
CA GLN A 62 -1.52 10.46 9.07
C GLN A 62 -1.88 10.60 7.59
N LYS A 63 -1.70 11.80 7.04
CA LYS A 63 -1.90 12.11 5.63
C LYS A 63 -0.62 12.76 5.12
N ILE A 64 -0.16 12.31 3.96
CA ILE A 64 0.93 12.96 3.23
C ILE A 64 0.33 14.16 2.49
N GLU A 65 0.90 15.33 2.70
CA GLU A 65 0.59 16.55 1.95
C GLU A 65 1.81 17.03 1.20
N LYS A 66 1.57 17.62 0.03
CA LYS A 66 2.59 18.31 -0.74
C LYS A 66 2.14 19.74 -0.98
N GLU A 67 3.02 20.70 -0.70
CA GLU A 67 2.78 22.11 -0.96
C GLU A 67 3.97 22.71 -1.69
N LYS A 68 3.69 23.72 -2.53
CA LYS A 68 4.73 24.42 -3.27
C LYS A 68 5.13 25.67 -2.49
N VAL A 69 6.36 25.69 -1.99
CA VAL A 69 6.93 26.84 -1.26
C VAL A 69 7.99 27.46 -2.14
N GLY A 70 7.65 28.59 -2.77
CA GLY A 70 8.48 29.23 -3.78
C GLY A 70 8.74 28.32 -4.99
N LYS A 71 10.01 27.92 -5.17
CA LYS A 71 10.45 27.02 -6.26
C LYS A 71 10.51 25.54 -5.87
N ALA A 72 10.30 25.20 -4.60
CA ALA A 72 10.43 23.83 -4.09
C ALA A 72 9.08 23.20 -3.73
N TRP A 73 9.04 21.87 -3.75
CA TRP A 73 7.94 21.08 -3.19
C TRP A 73 8.32 20.62 -1.79
N VAL A 74 7.50 20.96 -0.80
CA VAL A 74 7.63 20.48 0.57
C VAL A 74 6.65 19.33 0.75
N ILE A 75 7.14 18.18 1.23
CA ILE A 75 6.34 16.99 1.55
C ILE A 75 6.25 16.91 3.08
N SER A 76 5.04 16.90 3.62
CA SER A 76 4.81 16.86 5.07
C SER A 76 3.82 15.76 5.45
N LEU A 77 3.93 15.28 6.69
CA LEU A 77 2.97 14.36 7.31
C LEU A 77 2.10 15.15 8.29
N LYS A 78 0.79 15.21 8.05
CA LYS A 78 -0.18 15.78 8.99
C LYS A 78 -0.99 14.66 9.64
N LYS A 79 -1.29 14.79 10.94
CA LYS A 79 -2.21 13.87 11.60
C LYS A 79 -3.60 14.03 10.99
N LYS A 80 -4.27 12.90 10.69
CA LYS A 80 -5.68 12.91 10.29
C LYS A 80 -6.52 13.18 11.52
N THR A 81 -7.32 14.24 11.47
CA THR A 81 -8.34 14.53 12.46
C THR A 81 -9.55 13.62 12.20
N SER A 82 -9.43 12.33 12.52
CA SER A 82 -10.56 11.39 12.44
C SER A 82 -10.96 10.94 13.84
N ASP A 83 -12.22 11.18 14.17
CA ASP A 83 -13.00 10.54 15.25
C ASP A 83 -12.87 10.99 16.71
N LEU A 84 -12.94 12.31 16.96
CA LEU A 84 -13.45 12.81 18.26
C LEU A 84 -14.92 13.27 18.21
N ILE A 85 -15.50 13.43 17.02
CA ILE A 85 -16.88 13.97 16.86
C ILE A 85 -17.94 12.85 16.82
N GLY A 86 -17.59 11.63 16.40
CA GLY A 86 -18.52 10.49 16.35
C GLY A 86 -18.91 9.95 17.72
N THR A 87 -18.01 9.99 18.70
CA THR A 87 -18.21 9.43 20.05
C THR A 87 -19.01 10.34 20.97
N ALA A 88 -19.06 11.66 20.70
CA ALA A 88 -19.79 12.62 21.52
C ALA A 88 -21.31 12.61 21.28
N LYS A 89 -21.78 12.22 20.09
CA LYS A 89 -23.23 12.17 19.77
C LYS A 89 -23.96 10.93 20.30
N GLY A 90 -23.25 9.89 20.72
CA GLY A 90 -23.85 8.63 21.22
C GLY A 90 -24.22 8.64 22.70
N LYS A 91 -23.73 9.60 23.50
CA LYS A 91 -23.87 9.59 24.97
C LYS A 91 -24.92 10.56 25.53
N ILE A 92 -25.61 11.32 24.67
CA ILE A 92 -26.67 12.28 25.05
C ILE A 92 -28.08 11.69 24.88
N ARG A 93 -28.21 10.47 24.35
CA ARG A 93 -29.49 9.74 24.29
C ARG A 93 -29.43 8.42 25.05
N ARG A 94 -29.36 8.49 26.37
CA ARG A 94 -29.94 7.50 27.28
C ARG A 94 -30.42 8.21 28.52
#